data_AF-V8NB54-F1
#
_entry.id   AF-V8NB54-F1
#
_cell.length_a   1.000
_cell.length_b   1.000
_cell.length_c   1.000
_cell.angle_alpha   90.00
_cell.angle_beta   90.00
_cell.angle_gamma   90.00
#
_symmetry.space_group_name_H-M   'P 1'
#
loop_
_entity.id
_entity.type
_entity.pdbx_description
1 polymer ?
#
loop_
_entity_poly.entity_id
_entity_poly.type
_entity_poly.pdbx_seq_one_letter_code
_entity_poly.pdbx_strand_id
1 'polypeptide(L)' 'NSIVCFTCKEQILNWKCLDTTICSEGEKRCNDSKVLITKSCAKKCPSEKDYSEKVLSSLFCCDCSWCNILPPK' A
#
# COMPACT_ATOMS: atom_id res chain seq x y z
N ASN A 1 10.21 16.09 -0.61
CA ASN A 1 9.04 15.76 -1.45
C ASN A 1 8.27 14.64 -0.78
N SER A 2 7.09 14.93 -0.24
CA SER A 2 6.20 13.96 0.41
C SER A 2 5.11 13.53 -0.57
N ILE A 3 4.75 12.26 -0.57
CA ILE A 3 3.63 11.73 -1.37
C ILE A 3 2.39 11.52 -0.50
N VAL A 4 1.23 11.39 -1.11
CA VAL A 4 -0.02 11.05 -0.41
C VAL A 4 -0.44 9.65 -0.82
N CYS A 5 -0.67 8.77 0.16
CA CYS A 5 -1.15 7.42 -0.08
C CYS A 5 -2.50 7.21 0.59
N PHE A 6 -3.26 6.23 0.09
CA PHE A 6 -4.35 5.68 0.88
C PHE A 6 -3.79 4.73 1.94
N THR A 7 -4.29 4.77 3.17
CA THR A 7 -3.84 3.86 4.23
C THR A 7 -5.00 3.22 4.97
N CYS A 8 -4.80 1.97 5.39
CA CYS A 8 -5.76 1.20 6.16
C CYS A 8 -5.13 -0.11 6.62
N LYS A 9 -5.77 -0.77 7.59
CA LYS A 9 -5.39 -2.10 8.04
C LYS A 9 -6.56 -3.05 7.93
N GLU A 10 -6.31 -4.22 7.34
CA GLU A 10 -7.18 -5.40 7.36
C GLU A 10 -8.65 -5.14 6.99
N GLN A 11 -8.89 -4.42 5.89
CA GLN A 11 -10.24 -4.15 5.41
C GLN A 11 -10.70 -5.18 4.36
N ILE A 12 -12.00 -5.45 4.37
CA ILE A 12 -12.65 -6.36 3.41
C ILE A 12 -12.99 -5.65 2.09
N LEU A 13 -13.17 -4.32 2.13
CA LEU A 13 -13.66 -3.52 0.99
C LEU A 13 -12.73 -2.34 0.71
N ASN A 14 -12.38 -2.13 -0.56
CA ASN A 14 -11.43 -1.08 -0.98
C ASN A 14 -11.88 0.33 -0.57
N TRP A 15 -13.18 0.62 -0.62
CA TRP A 15 -13.72 1.93 -0.25
C TRP A 15 -13.52 2.25 1.24
N LYS A 16 -13.43 1.23 2.12
CA LYS A 16 -13.07 1.42 3.53
C LYS A 16 -11.59 1.74 3.73
N CYS A 17 -10.79 1.66 2.67
CA CYS A 17 -9.36 1.98 2.64
C CYS A 17 -9.05 3.27 1.87
N LEU A 18 -10.03 4.14 1.63
CA LEU A 18 -9.82 5.40 0.90
C LEU A 18 -9.49 6.59 1.82
N ASP A 19 -9.00 6.33 3.03
CA ASP A 19 -8.49 7.39 3.90
C ASP A 19 -7.09 7.82 3.46
N THR A 20 -6.89 9.13 3.32
CA THR A 20 -5.64 9.69 2.78
C THR A 20 -4.64 9.99 3.88
N THR A 21 -3.39 9.66 3.65
CA THR A 21 -2.28 9.92 4.58
C THR A 21 -1.13 10.57 3.84
N ILE A 22 -0.62 11.67 4.39
CA ILE A 22 0.62 12.30 3.92
C ILE A 22 1.79 11.45 4.45
N CYS A 23 2.59 10.90 3.55
CA CYS A 23 3.71 10.03 3.92
C CYS A 23 4.91 10.84 4.42
N SER A 24 5.69 10.21 5.30
CA SER A 24 6.91 10.79 5.86
C SER A 24 7.96 11.04 4.78
N GLU A 25 8.95 11.90 5.04
CA GLU A 25 9.95 12.31 4.04
C GLU A 25 10.80 11.15 3.44
N GLY A 26 10.87 10.02 4.14
CA GLY A 26 11.51 8.79 3.66
C GLY A 26 10.58 7.78 2.98
N GLU A 27 9.27 7.98 3.07
CA GLU A 27 8.24 7.03 2.61
C GLU A 27 7.67 7.49 1.27
N LYS A 28 8.44 7.24 0.21
CA LYS A 28 8.13 7.71 -1.15
C LYS A 28 7.35 6.69 -1.98
N ARG A 29 6.69 5.73 -1.34
CA ARG A 29 5.89 4.70 -2.02
C ARG A 29 4.60 4.39 -1.29
N CYS A 30 3.57 4.01 -2.04
CA CYS A 30 2.33 3.44 -1.54
C CYS A 30 2.33 1.94 -1.78
N ASN A 31 1.94 1.16 -0.77
CA ASN A 31 1.77 -0.28 -0.85
C ASN A 31 0.30 -0.69 -0.68
N ASP A 32 -0.07 -1.86 -1.21
CA ASP A 32 -1.35 -2.54 -0.96
C ASP A 32 -1.19 -4.07 -0.97
N SER A 33 -2.02 -4.80 -0.21
CA SER A 33 -2.05 -6.27 -0.13
C SER A 33 -3.48 -6.84 -0.23
N LYS A 34 -3.69 -7.91 -1.00
CA LYS A 34 -5.01 -8.43 -1.44
C LYS A 34 -5.78 -9.36 -0.46
N VAL A 35 -5.13 -10.09 0.45
CA VAL A 35 -5.82 -11.09 1.33
C VAL A 35 -6.79 -10.41 2.31
N LEU A 36 -6.32 -9.33 2.92
CA LEU A 36 -7.13 -8.30 3.58
C LEU A 36 -6.50 -6.98 3.16
N ILE A 37 -7.31 -6.08 2.61
CA ILE A 37 -6.84 -4.82 2.01
C ILE A 37 -6.12 -4.03 3.10
N THR A 38 -4.82 -3.84 2.89
CA THR A 38 -3.93 -3.15 3.81
C THR A 38 -3.08 -2.22 2.99
N LYS A 39 -3.30 -0.92 3.17
CA LYS A 39 -2.61 0.12 2.42
C LYS A 39 -1.70 0.91 3.34
N SER A 40 -0.52 1.25 2.86
CA SER A 40 0.48 1.93 3.70
C SER A 40 1.44 2.80 2.90
N CYS A 41 1.98 3.82 3.56
CA CYS A 41 3.19 4.50 3.14
C CYS A 41 4.39 3.57 3.36
N ALA A 42 5.38 3.62 2.47
CA ALA A 42 6.56 2.77 2.57
C ALA A 42 7.82 3.43 2.00
N LYS A 43 8.96 3.08 2.61
CA LYS A 43 10.29 3.48 2.12
C LYS A 43 10.74 2.65 0.93
N LYS A 44 10.34 1.37 0.90
CA LYS A 44 10.67 0.39 -0.15
C LYS A 44 9.44 -0.44 -0.51
N CYS A 45 9.43 -0.96 -1.74
CA CYS A 45 8.41 -1.93 -2.12
C CYS A 45 8.67 -3.25 -1.39
N PRO A 46 7.61 -3.97 -1.00
CA PRO A 46 7.74 -5.28 -0.39
C PRO A 46 8.35 -6.25 -1.41
N SER A 47 9.30 -7.05 -0.97
CA SER A 47 9.95 -8.08 -1.76
C SER A 47 9.62 -9.47 -1.22
N GLU A 48 9.89 -10.53 -1.99
CA GLU A 48 9.60 -11.91 -1.54
C GLU A 48 10.27 -12.27 -0.22
N LYS A 49 11.41 -11.62 0.07
CA LYS A 49 12.16 -11.78 1.32
C LYS A 49 11.51 -11.12 2.53
N ASP A 50 10.64 -10.12 2.32
CA ASP A 50 9.98 -9.38 3.41
C ASP A 50 8.65 -10.05 3.83
N TYR A 51 8.10 -10.95 3.01
CA TYR A 51 6.77 -11.54 3.17
C TYR A 51 6.75 -13.04 2.85
N SER A 52 7.64 -13.81 3.48
CA SER A 52 7.77 -15.27 3.28
C SER A 52 6.46 -16.06 3.48
N GLU A 53 5.49 -15.51 4.21
CA GLU A 53 4.20 -16.15 4.53
C GLU A 53 3.00 -15.57 3.76
N LYS A 54 3.15 -14.44 3.04
CA LYS A 54 2.06 -13.84 2.25
C LYS A 54 2.31 -14.05 0.77
N VAL A 55 1.28 -14.51 0.05
CA VAL A 55 1.33 -14.70 -1.40
C VAL A 55 1.68 -13.36 -2.08
N LEU A 56 2.88 -13.25 -2.64
CA LEU A 56 3.38 -12.01 -3.25
C LEU A 56 2.63 -11.55 -4.50
N SER A 57 1.85 -12.44 -5.11
CA SER A 57 0.93 -12.11 -6.21
C SER A 57 -0.12 -11.05 -5.84
N SER A 58 -0.22 -10.74 -4.54
CA SER A 58 -1.19 -9.82 -3.97
C SER A 58 -0.60 -8.49 -3.54
N LEU A 59 0.71 -8.27 -3.71
CA LEU A 59 1.41 -7.06 -3.28
C LEU A 59 1.57 -6.06 -4.43
N PHE A 60 1.06 -4.84 -4.24
CA PHE A 60 1.18 -3.74 -5.19
C PHE A 60 2.00 -2.61 -4.59
N CYS A 61 2.83 -1.94 -5.39
CA CYS A 61 3.68 -0.84 -4.98
C CYS A 61 3.79 0.23 -6.08
N CYS A 62 3.77 1.50 -5.71
CA CYS A 62 3.85 2.63 -6.64
C CYS A 62 4.43 3.87 -5.95
N ASP A 63 4.95 4.83 -6.71
CA ASP A 63 5.76 5.97 -6.25
C ASP A 63 5.12 7.35 -6.49
N CYS A 64 3.86 7.38 -6.94
CA CYS A 64 3.09 8.60 -7.18
C CYS A 64 2.01 8.81 -6.08
N SER A 65 1.57 10.04 -5.86
CA SER A 65 0.43 10.28 -4.96
C SER A 65 -0.85 9.60 -5.47
N TRP A 66 -1.63 9.03 -4.55
CA TRP A 66 -2.91 8.36 -4.77
C TRP A 66 -2.87 7.15 -5.73
N CYS A 67 -1.68 6.61 -6.00
CA CYS A 67 -1.51 5.53 -6.97
C CYS A 67 -2.10 4.19 -6.49
N ASN A 68 -2.30 4.01 -5.19
CA ASN A 68 -2.92 2.83 -4.60
C ASN A 68 -4.44 3.00 -4.38
N ILE A 69 -5.16 3.75 -5.23
CA ILE A 69 -6.61 3.94 -5.11
C ILE A 69 -7.42 2.68 -5.41
N LEU A 70 -7.00 1.92 -6.43
CA LEU A 70 -7.64 0.68 -6.84
C LEU A 70 -7.07 -0.51 -6.04
N PRO A 71 -7.87 -1.55 -5.81
CA PRO A 71 -7.35 -2.80 -5.25
C PRO A 71 -6.34 -3.45 -6.22
N PRO A 72 -5.38 -4.24 -5.74
CA PRO A 72 -4.44 -4.98 -6.58
C PRO A 72 -5.22 -5.89 -7.56
N LYS A 73 -4.82 -5.92 -8.84
CA LYS A 73 -5.45 -6.79 -9.85
C LYS A 73 -5.16 -8.26 -9.63
#